data_AF-A0A0Q9AQ40-F1
#
_entry.id   AF-A0A0Q9AQ40-F1
#
_cell.length_a   1.000
_cell.length_b   1.000
_cell.length_c   1.000
_cell.angle_alpha   90.00
_cell.angle_beta   90.00
_cell.angle_gamma   90.00
#
_symmetry.space_group_name_H-M   'P 1'
#
loop_
_entity.id
_entity.type
_entity.pdbx_description
1 polymer ?
#
loop_
_entity_poly.entity_id
_entity_poly.type
_entity_poly.pdbx_seq_one_letter_code
_entity_poly.pdbx_strand_id
1 'polypeptide(L)' 'MSKQIAVRLPDEVVDFIDREVDQRHVESRASFVLKALERERRRLIAARDAAILAKPTTADDDFDELAAHTSTFELDID' A
#
# COMPACT_ATOMS: atom_id res chain seq x y z
N MET A 1 8.58 -17.14 -8.42
CA MET A 1 7.55 -18.21 -8.45
C MET A 1 6.20 -17.56 -8.19
N SER A 2 5.26 -17.66 -9.12
CA SER A 2 3.87 -17.22 -8.93
C SER A 2 2.98 -18.43 -8.58
N LYS A 3 1.88 -18.18 -7.86
CA LYS A 3 0.82 -19.16 -7.62
C LYS A 3 -0.44 -18.70 -8.32
N GLN A 4 -1.03 -19.56 -9.13
CA GLN A 4 -2.29 -19.27 -9.81
C GLN A 4 -3.47 -19.54 -8.88
N ILE A 5 -4.47 -18.67 -8.93
CA ILE A 5 -5.74 -18.82 -8.23
C ILE A 5 -6.89 -18.60 -9.22
N ALA A 6 -8.02 -19.28 -9.01
CA ALA A 6 -9.26 -19.02 -9.71
C ALA A 6 -10.18 -18.20 -8.80
N VAL A 7 -10.65 -17.05 -9.29
CA VAL A 7 -11.52 -16.15 -8.53
C VAL A 7 -12.77 -15.87 -9.37
N ARG A 8 -13.95 -15.96 -8.74
CA ARG A 8 -15.20 -15.56 -9.38
C ARG A 8 -15.44 -14.09 -9.09
N LEU A 9 -15.61 -13.30 -10.14
CA LEU A 9 -15.91 -11.87 -10.09
C LEU A 9 -17.25 -11.61 -10.80
N PRO A 10 -17.95 -10.51 -10.45
CA PRO A 10 -19.09 -10.05 -11.23
C PRO A 10 -18.67 -9.75 -12.68
N ASP A 11 -19.56 -10.04 -13.63
CA ASP A 11 -19.28 -9.88 -15.07
C ASP A 11 -18.85 -8.44 -15.40
N GLU A 12 -19.51 -7.45 -14.81
CA GLU A 12 -19.18 -6.02 -14.97
C GLU A 12 -17.73 -5.66 -14.58
N VAL A 13 -17.17 -6.37 -13.58
CA VAL A 13 -15.78 -6.15 -13.14
C VAL A 13 -14.82 -6.80 -14.13
N VAL A 14 -15.17 -7.97 -14.66
CA VAL A 14 -14.37 -8.64 -15.69
C VAL A 14 -14.35 -7.81 -16.97
N ASP A 15 -15.52 -7.32 -17.41
CA ASP A 15 -15.65 -6.44 -18.59
C ASP A 15 -14.81 -5.17 -18.47
N PHE A 16 -14.72 -4.60 -17.27
CA PHE A 16 -13.87 -3.45 -17.00
C PHE A 16 -12.38 -3.80 -17.15
N ILE A 17 -11.93 -4.91 -16.56
CA ILE A 17 -10.53 -5.37 -16.68
C ILE A 17 -10.19 -5.64 -18.14
N ASP A 18 -11.11 -6.26 -18.87
CA ASP A 18 -10.93 -6.62 -20.28
C ASP A 18 -10.77 -5.37 -21.14
N ARG A 19 -11.60 -4.35 -20.90
CA ARG A 19 -11.49 -3.06 -21.58
C ARG A 19 -10.14 -2.38 -21.35
N GLU A 20 -9.62 -2.40 -20.13
CA GLU A 20 -8.31 -1.80 -19.81
C GLU A 20 -7.15 -2.51 -20.53
N VAL A 21 -7.26 -3.83 -20.71
CA VAL A 21 -6.28 -4.62 -21.49
C VAL A 21 -6.43 -4.34 -22.98
N ASP A 22 -7.66 -4.30 -23.50
CA ASP A 22 -7.93 -4.03 -24.91
C ASP A 22 -7.46 -2.63 -25.34
N GLN A 23 -7.61 -1.65 -24.45
CA GLN A 23 -7.10 -0.30 -24.63
C GLN A 23 -5.57 -0.18 -24.43
N ARG A 24 -4.89 -1.29 -24.13
CA ARG A 24 -3.44 -1.37 -23.88
C ARG A 24 -2.95 -0.49 -22.72
N HIS A 25 -3.81 -0.14 -21.78
CA HIS A 25 -3.39 0.53 -20.54
C HIS A 25 -2.56 -0.39 -19.64
N VAL A 26 -2.72 -1.70 -19.81
CA VAL A 26 -2.06 -2.76 -19.06
C VAL A 26 -1.75 -3.94 -19.99
N GLU A 27 -0.64 -4.62 -19.72
CA GLU A 27 -0.16 -5.74 -20.56
C GLU A 27 -1.03 -7.00 -20.44
N SER A 28 -1.70 -7.20 -19.31
CA SER A 28 -2.57 -8.37 -19.08
C SER A 28 -3.56 -8.14 -17.94
N ARG A 29 -4.60 -8.98 -17.88
CA ARG A 29 -5.56 -9.01 -16.76
C ARG A 29 -4.84 -9.26 -15.43
N ALA A 30 -3.85 -10.15 -15.42
CA ALA A 30 -3.07 -10.46 -14.22
C ALA A 30 -2.24 -9.26 -13.76
N SER A 31 -1.62 -8.51 -14.69
CA SER A 31 -0.86 -7.29 -14.38
C SER A 31 -1.77 -6.20 -13.81
N PHE A 32 -2.99 -6.07 -14.34
CA PHE A 32 -4.00 -5.16 -13.80
C PHE A 32 -4.37 -5.51 -12.36
N VAL A 33 -4.74 -6.77 -12.12
CA VAL A 33 -5.12 -7.27 -10.79
C VAL A 33 -3.96 -7.13 -9.81
N LEU A 34 -2.73 -7.45 -10.21
CA LEU A 34 -1.55 -7.29 -9.37
C LEU A 34 -1.36 -5.83 -8.95
N LYS A 35 -1.41 -4.89 -9.90
CA LYS A 35 -1.27 -3.44 -9.61
C LYS A 35 -2.36 -2.94 -8.67
N ALA A 36 -3.60 -3.41 -8.85
CA ALA A 36 -4.71 -3.08 -7.96
C ALA A 36 -4.49 -3.64 -6.54
N LEU A 37 -4.05 -4.89 -6.42
CA LEU A 37 -3.76 -5.53 -5.13
C LEU A 37 -2.57 -4.89 -4.42
N GLU A 38 -1.53 -4.48 -5.14
CA GLU A 38 -0.39 -3.76 -4.55
C GLU A 38 -0.80 -2.40 -4.00
N ARG A 39 -1.70 -1.69 -4.68
CA ARG A 39 -2.28 -0.44 -4.18
C ARG A 39 -3.05 -0.67 -2.88
N GLU A 40 -3.89 -1.70 -2.82
CA GLU A 40 -4.66 -1.99 -1.60
C GLU A 40 -3.74 -2.48 -0.47
N ARG A 41 -2.74 -3.31 -0.76
CA ARG A 41 -1.73 -3.73 0.22
C ARG A 41 -1.03 -2.54 0.85
N ARG A 42 -0.58 -1.58 0.04
CA ARG A 42 0.06 -0.35 0.54
C ARG A 42 -0.89 0.46 1.43
N ARG A 43 -2.15 0.59 1.04
CA ARG A 43 -3.18 1.27 1.83
C ARG A 43 -3.40 0.61 3.19
N LEU A 44 -3.50 -0.72 3.24
CA LEU A 44 -3.71 -1.47 4.48
C LEU A 44 -2.52 -1.37 5.43
N ILE A 45 -1.29 -1.40 4.90
CA ILE A 45 -0.07 -1.20 5.71
C ILE A 45 -0.06 0.21 6.31
N ALA A 46 -0.25 1.24 5.48
CA ALA A 46 -0.28 2.62 5.96
C ALA A 46 -1.38 2.85 7.00
N ALA A 47 -2.57 2.27 6.80
CA ALA A 47 -3.67 2.36 7.76
C ALA A 47 -3.34 1.67 9.08
N ARG A 48 -2.66 0.52 9.04
CA ARG A 48 -2.19 -0.19 10.24
C ARG A 48 -1.15 0.65 10.98
N ASP A 49 -0.19 1.23 10.27
CA ASP A 49 0.89 2.02 10.87
C ASP A 49 0.32 3.30 11.50
N ALA A 50 -0.57 4.00 10.80
CA ALA A 50 -1.30 5.14 11.35
C ALA A 50 -2.11 4.76 12.60
N ALA A 51 -2.74 3.58 12.61
CA ALA A 51 -3.47 3.10 13.78
C ALA A 51 -2.54 2.75 14.98
N ILE A 52 -1.28 2.38 14.73
CA ILE A 52 -0.27 2.21 15.79
C ILE A 52 0.13 3.57 16.35
N LEU A 53 0.44 4.53 15.46
CA LEU A 53 0.84 5.89 15.84
C LEU A 53 -0.28 6.69 16.51
N ALA A 54 -1.54 6.42 16.17
CA ALA A 54 -2.70 7.09 16.76
C ALA A 54 -3.10 6.52 18.13
N LYS A 55 -2.46 5.46 18.61
CA LYS A 55 -2.71 4.98 19.97
C LYS A 55 -2.24 6.05 20.96
N PRO A 56 -3.05 6.39 21.97
CA PRO A 56 -2.63 7.34 22.98
C PRO A 56 -1.38 6.82 23.67
N THR A 57 -0.29 7.55 23.48
CA THR A 57 0.97 7.34 24.16
C THR A 57 0.81 7.75 25.64
N THR A 58 1.42 6.99 26.54
CA THR A 58 1.43 7.34 27.97
C THR A 58 2.16 8.67 28.16
N ALA A 59 1.83 9.40 29.23
CA ALA A 59 2.29 10.77 29.48
C ALA A 59 3.81 11.00 29.58
N ASP A 60 4.63 9.94 29.51
CA ASP A 60 6.10 10.00 29.47
C ASP A 60 6.68 9.84 28.04
N ASP A 61 5.84 9.68 27.01
CA ASP A 61 6.26 9.43 25.63
C ASP A 61 6.14 10.72 24.80
N ASP A 62 6.89 11.74 25.21
CA ASP A 62 6.95 13.08 24.60
C ASP A 62 7.75 13.10 23.28
N PHE A 63 8.06 11.93 22.71
CA PHE A 63 8.92 11.76 21.53
C PHE A 63 10.34 12.36 21.67
N ASP A 64 10.77 12.77 22.86
CA ASP A 64 12.09 13.36 23.11
C ASP A 64 13.24 12.41 22.75
N GLU A 65 13.09 11.11 23.04
CA GLU A 65 14.08 10.10 22.63
C GLU A 65 14.14 9.93 21.10
N LEU A 66 13.00 10.05 20.41
CA LEU A 66 12.95 10.03 18.96
C LEU A 66 13.66 11.26 18.36
N ALA A 67 13.41 12.45 18.93
CA ALA A 67 14.09 13.69 18.54
C ALA A 67 15.61 13.58 18.74
N ALA A 68 16.05 13.11 19.91
CA ALA A 68 17.46 12.89 20.21
C ALA A 68 18.10 11.88 19.24
N HIS A 69 17.42 10.79 18.90
CA HIS A 69 17.90 9.83 17.92
C HIS A 69 18.04 10.44 16.52
N THR A 70 17.05 11.20 16.05
CA THR A 70 17.10 11.84 14.72
C THR A 70 18.21 12.88 14.60
N SER A 71 18.57 13.57 15.69
CA SER A 71 19.68 14.55 15.72
C SER A 71 21.07 13.93 15.48
N THR A 72 21.21 12.60 15.58
CA THR A 72 22.47 11.91 15.27
C THR A 72 22.68 11.64 13.78
N PHE A 73 21.64 11.83 12.96
CA PHE A 73 21.73 11.75 11.52
C PHE A 73 21.91 13.15 10.94
N GLU A 74 22.87 13.31 10.03
CA GLU A 74 22.97 14.53 9.23
C GLU A 74 21.73 14.59 8.33
N LEU A 75 20.84 15.54 8.62
CA LEU A 75 19.64 15.72 7.81
C LEU A 75 20.06 16.37 6.49
N ASP A 76 19.87 15.66 5.39
CA ASP A 76 20.07 16.15 4.03
C ASP A 76 18.94 17.14 3.70
N ILE A 77 19.07 18.36 4.20
CA ILE A 77 18.18 19.49 3.90
C ILE A 77 18.97 20.49 3.07
N ASP A 78 18.72 20.49 1.76
CA ASP A 78 19.10 21.56 0.84
C ASP A 78 18.24 22.82 1.05
#